data_AF-A0A0L8L5C1-F1
#
_entry.id   AF-A0A0L8L5C1-F1
#
_cell.length_a   1.000
_cell.length_b   1.000
_cell.length_c   1.000
_cell.angle_alpha   90.00
_cell.angle_beta   90.00
_cell.angle_gamma   90.00
#
_symmetry.space_group_name_H-M   'P 1'
#
loop_
_entity.id
_entity.type
_entity.pdbx_description
1 polymer ?
#
loop_
_entity_poly.entity_id
_entity_poly.type
_entity_poly.pdbx_seq_one_letter_code
_entity_poly.pdbx_strand_id
1 'polypeptide(L)'
;MTADWEPEVEDIKAMRAEGGGADLKAFMRQQIAAGKARRAQPPKPAAPKPPGHRPGAWPTGSSPPGPPPEWSLPKAAWDAAVRHYRNTEHFPDQPCDCGNCPPKETR
;
A
#
# COMPACT_ATOMS: atom_id res chain seq x y z
N MET A 1 -21.68 -34.82 -12.46
CA MET A 1 -22.50 -34.01 -13.39
C MET A 1 -22.45 -32.56 -12.91
N THR A 2 -21.38 -31.82 -13.25
CA THR A 2 -21.43 -30.36 -13.11
C THR A 2 -22.12 -29.88 -14.36
N ALA A 3 -23.42 -29.64 -14.29
CA ALA A 3 -24.10 -28.92 -15.35
C ALA A 3 -23.44 -27.53 -15.42
N ASP A 4 -22.81 -27.21 -16.54
CA ASP A 4 -22.36 -25.86 -16.89
C ASP A 4 -23.59 -24.97 -17.16
N TRP A 5 -24.46 -24.85 -16.15
CA TRP A 5 -25.62 -23.99 -16.21
C TRP A 5 -25.18 -22.59 -15.82
N GLU A 6 -25.04 -21.73 -16.83
CA GLU A 6 -24.89 -20.30 -16.65
C GLU A 6 -26.28 -19.67 -16.51
N PRO A 7 -26.62 -19.05 -15.36
CA PRO A 7 -27.90 -18.38 -15.21
C PRO A 7 -28.01 -17.22 -16.20
N GLU A 8 -29.09 -17.18 -16.98
CA GLU A 8 -29.35 -16.07 -17.87
C GLU A 8 -29.80 -14.83 -17.08
N VAL A 9 -29.75 -13.66 -17.73
CA VAL A 9 -30.12 -12.38 -17.08
C VAL A 9 -31.55 -12.42 -16.54
N GLU A 10 -32.46 -13.13 -17.21
CA GLU A 10 -33.85 -13.28 -16.77
C GLU A 10 -33.97 -14.16 -15.53
N ASP A 11 -33.17 -15.22 -15.40
CA ASP A 11 -33.13 -16.06 -14.20
C ASP A 11 -32.64 -15.26 -12.99
N ILE A 12 -31.65 -14.38 -13.19
CA ILE A 12 -31.14 -13.50 -12.12
C ILE A 12 -32.18 -12.48 -11.68
N LYS A 13 -32.99 -11.96 -12.62
CA LYS A 13 -34.11 -11.06 -12.28
C LYS A 13 -35.19 -11.79 -11.50
N ALA A 14 -35.55 -13.00 -11.90
CA ALA A 14 -36.51 -13.84 -11.19
C ALA A 14 -36.03 -14.12 -9.76
N MET A 15 -34.78 -14.58 -9.59
CA MET A 15 -34.17 -14.81 -8.27
C MET A 15 -34.06 -13.54 -7.38
N ARG A 16 -34.04 -12.35 -7.99
CA ARG A 16 -34.06 -11.08 -7.26
C ARG A 16 -35.47 -10.70 -6.81
N ALA A 17 -36.47 -11.01 -7.61
CA ALA A 17 -37.87 -10.71 -7.31
C ALA A 17 -38.44 -11.68 -6.26
N GLU A 18 -38.05 -12.95 -6.31
CA GLU A 18 -38.44 -13.98 -5.36
C GLU A 18 -37.75 -13.77 -3.99
N GLY A 19 -38.53 -13.89 -2.90
CA GLY A 19 -38.00 -13.82 -1.53
C GLY A 19 -37.21 -12.54 -1.17
N GLY A 20 -37.37 -11.45 -1.93
CA GLY A 20 -36.60 -10.21 -1.77
C GLY A 20 -35.10 -10.35 -2.10
N GLY A 21 -34.72 -11.34 -2.91
CA GLY A 21 -33.33 -11.60 -3.29
C GLY A 21 -32.50 -12.37 -2.27
N ALA A 22 -33.14 -12.99 -1.27
CA ALA A 22 -32.47 -13.87 -0.32
C ALA A 22 -31.80 -15.07 -1.03
N ASP A 23 -32.46 -15.64 -2.03
CA ASP A 23 -31.97 -16.78 -2.81
C ASP A 23 -30.79 -16.39 -3.70
N LEU A 24 -30.87 -15.22 -4.36
CA LEU A 24 -29.75 -14.64 -5.10
C LEU A 24 -28.52 -14.43 -4.19
N LYS A 25 -28.74 -13.92 -2.97
CA LYS A 25 -27.66 -13.70 -1.99
C LYS A 25 -27.02 -15.01 -1.54
N ALA A 26 -27.82 -16.05 -1.31
CA ALA A 26 -27.33 -17.38 -0.94
C ALA A 26 -26.50 -17.99 -2.08
N PHE A 27 -27.00 -17.91 -3.31
CA PHE A 27 -26.29 -18.37 -4.50
C PHE A 27 -24.93 -17.68 -4.68
N MET A 28 -24.89 -16.35 -4.59
CA MET A 28 -23.63 -15.59 -4.71
C MET A 28 -22.61 -15.96 -3.63
N ARG A 29 -23.06 -16.22 -2.40
CA ARG A 29 -22.18 -16.69 -1.32
C ARG A 29 -21.60 -18.07 -1.60
N GLN A 30 -22.39 -18.98 -2.17
CA GLN A 30 -21.91 -20.31 -2.56
C GLN A 30 -20.87 -20.22 -3.69
N GLN A 31 -21.09 -19.37 -4.70
CA GLN A 31 -20.12 -19.14 -5.77
C GLN A 31 -18.78 -18.61 -5.23
N ILE A 32 -18.83 -17.64 -4.31
CA ILE A 32 -17.63 -17.10 -3.65
C ILE A 32 -16.92 -18.20 -2.82
N ALA A 33 -17.67 -19.00 -2.07
CA ALA A 33 -17.11 -20.10 -1.26
C ALA A 33 -16.42 -21.15 -2.15
N ALA A 34 -17.06 -21.55 -3.24
CA ALA A 34 -16.49 -22.49 -4.21
C ALA A 34 -15.22 -21.92 -4.87
N GLY A 35 -15.25 -20.65 -5.29
CA GLY A 35 -14.08 -19.96 -5.82
C GLY A 35 -12.93 -19.87 -4.81
N LYS A 36 -13.24 -19.60 -3.54
CA LYS A 36 -12.24 -19.56 -2.45
C LYS A 36 -11.65 -20.95 -2.18
N ALA A 37 -12.46 -22.00 -2.19
CA ALA A 37 -11.99 -23.37 -2.04
C ALA A 37 -11.02 -23.77 -3.16
N ARG A 38 -11.30 -23.38 -4.42
CA ARG A 38 -10.40 -23.61 -5.56
C ARG A 38 -9.06 -22.88 -5.43
N ARG A 39 -9.04 -21.70 -4.79
CA ARG A 39 -7.82 -20.86 -4.61
C ARG A 39 -7.02 -21.19 -3.36
N ALA A 40 -7.59 -21.92 -2.42
CA ALA A 40 -6.91 -22.28 -1.19
C ALA A 40 -5.82 -23.32 -1.48
N GLN A 41 -4.57 -22.86 -1.64
CA GLN A 41 -3.42 -23.76 -1.65
C GLN A 41 -3.23 -24.36 -0.25
N PRO A 42 -2.81 -25.64 -0.14
CA PRO A 42 -2.46 -26.21 1.15
C PRO A 42 -1.36 -25.37 1.80
N PRO A 43 -1.44 -25.07 3.10
CA PRO A 43 -0.41 -24.28 3.77
C PRO A 43 0.92 -25.01 3.64
N LYS A 44 1.89 -24.36 2.99
CA LYS A 44 3.26 -24.88 2.90
C LYS A 44 3.83 -24.98 4.32
N PRO A 45 4.44 -26.10 4.71
CA PRO A 45 5.07 -26.20 6.02
C PRO A 45 6.13 -25.11 6.17
N ALA A 46 6.13 -24.44 7.32
CA ALA A 46 7.12 -23.43 7.64
C ALA A 46 8.52 -24.05 7.65
N ALA A 47 9.48 -23.41 6.99
CA ALA A 47 10.86 -23.85 7.05
C ALA A 47 11.38 -23.79 8.50
N PRO A 48 12.18 -24.77 8.95
CA PRO A 48 12.77 -24.74 10.28
C PRO A 48 13.66 -23.50 10.43
N LYS A 49 13.52 -22.79 11.55
CA LYS A 49 14.32 -21.61 11.85
C LYS A 49 15.73 -22.04 12.29
N PRO A 50 16.81 -21.43 11.78
CA PRO A 50 18.15 -21.72 12.26
C PRO A 50 18.30 -21.28 13.73
N PRO A 51 19.12 -21.98 14.53
CA PRO A 51 19.34 -21.65 15.93
C PRO A 51 19.88 -20.22 16.07
N GLY A 52 19.28 -19.43 16.98
CA GLY A 52 19.63 -18.02 17.20
C GLY A 52 18.91 -17.00 16.30
N HIS A 53 18.09 -17.44 15.34
CA HIS A 53 17.36 -16.52 14.46
C HIS A 53 16.17 -15.84 15.18
N ARG A 54 16.32 -14.54 15.49
CA ARG A 54 15.24 -13.68 15.99
C ARG A 54 14.59 -12.94 14.81
N PRO A 55 13.27 -13.04 14.58
CA PRO A 55 12.59 -12.27 13.54
C PRO A 55 12.89 -10.77 13.68
N GLY A 56 13.29 -10.12 12.60
CA GLY A 56 13.67 -8.70 12.58
C GLY A 56 15.12 -8.40 13.02
N ALA A 57 15.87 -9.40 13.50
CA ALA A 57 17.30 -9.24 13.74
C ALA A 57 18.10 -9.46 12.45
N TRP A 58 19.14 -8.67 12.28
CA TRP A 58 20.11 -8.85 11.21
C TRP A 58 20.92 -10.14 11.41
N PRO A 59 21.31 -10.84 10.33
CA PRO A 59 22.21 -11.98 10.41
C PRO A 59 23.47 -11.69 11.24
N THR A 60 24.00 -12.73 11.89
CA THR A 60 25.26 -12.61 12.65
C THR A 60 26.38 -12.12 11.74
N GLY A 61 27.11 -11.08 12.16
CA GLY A 61 28.16 -10.45 11.35
C GLY A 61 27.66 -9.38 10.36
N SER A 62 26.36 -9.11 10.34
CA SER A 62 25.77 -7.99 9.59
C SER A 62 25.12 -6.98 10.53
N SER A 63 25.01 -5.74 10.09
CA SER A 63 24.36 -4.66 10.83
C SER A 63 23.47 -3.88 9.87
N PRO A 64 22.39 -3.24 10.37
CA PRO A 64 21.61 -2.34 9.54
C PRO A 64 22.52 -1.27 8.93
N PRO A 65 22.20 -0.76 7.73
CA PRO A 65 22.80 0.46 7.26
C PRO A 65 22.61 1.53 8.35
N GLY A 66 23.66 2.32 8.59
CA GLY A 66 23.60 3.41 9.55
C GLY A 66 22.47 4.39 9.23
N PRO A 67 22.08 5.25 10.19
CA PRO A 67 21.10 6.28 9.92
C PRO A 67 21.56 7.12 8.72
N PRO A 68 20.62 7.49 7.83
CA PRO A 68 20.95 8.33 6.69
C PRO A 68 21.68 9.61 7.14
N PRO A 69 22.70 10.08 6.39
CA PRO A 69 23.51 11.22 6.79
C PRO A 69 22.67 12.50 6.98
N GLU A 70 21.54 12.64 6.29
CA GLU A 70 20.61 13.77 6.43
C GLU A 70 19.98 13.88 7.84
N TRP A 71 19.96 12.80 8.63
CA TRP A 71 19.49 12.84 10.02
C TRP A 71 20.49 13.53 10.95
N SER A 72 21.74 13.68 10.52
CA SER A 72 22.78 14.40 11.25
C SER A 72 22.81 15.90 10.94
N LEU A 73 21.93 16.38 10.05
CA LEU A 73 21.87 17.80 9.71
C LEU A 73 21.48 18.65 10.92
N PRO A 74 22.19 19.76 11.18
CA PRO A 74 21.87 20.64 12.29
C PRO A 74 20.50 21.29 12.05
N LYS A 75 19.75 21.57 13.14
CA LYS A 75 18.41 22.16 13.07
C LYS A 75 18.35 23.43 12.21
N ALA A 76 19.38 24.27 12.28
CA ALA A 76 19.46 25.49 11.48
C ALA A 76 19.45 25.24 9.96
N ALA A 77 20.08 24.16 9.49
CA ALA A 77 20.08 23.79 8.08
C ALA A 77 18.68 23.33 7.63
N TRP A 78 17.97 22.59 8.49
CA TRP A 78 16.57 22.21 8.25
C TRP A 78 15.64 23.43 8.21
N ASP A 79 15.77 24.35 9.17
CA ASP A 79 14.94 25.56 9.23
C ASP A 79 15.13 26.45 7.97
N ALA A 80 16.37 26.56 7.48
CA ALA A 80 16.68 27.29 6.25
C ALA A 80 16.08 26.61 5.00
N ALA A 81 16.20 25.29 4.90
CA ALA A 81 15.64 24.52 3.78
C ALA A 81 14.10 24.59 3.74
N VAL A 82 13.44 24.49 4.90
CA VAL A 82 11.97 24.61 5.00
C VAL A 82 11.51 26.03 4.63
N ARG A 83 12.25 27.07 5.07
CA ARG A 83 11.95 28.45 4.69
C ARG A 83 12.09 28.66 3.19
N HIS A 84 13.14 28.12 2.59
CA HIS A 84 13.35 28.16 1.15
C HIS A 84 12.19 27.49 0.39
N TYR A 85 11.82 26.26 0.76
CA TYR A 85 10.71 25.53 0.13
C TYR A 85 9.38 26.28 0.22
N ARG A 86 9.05 26.84 1.39
CA ARG A 86 7.81 27.62 1.56
C ARG A 86 7.79 28.86 0.69
N ASN A 87 8.94 29.52 0.54
CA ASN A 87 9.03 30.71 -0.30
C ASN A 87 8.93 30.35 -1.78
N THR A 88 9.54 29.26 -2.24
CA THR A 88 9.42 28.81 -3.64
C THR A 88 8.01 28.34 -4.00
N GLU A 89 7.32 27.66 -3.09
CA GLU A 89 6.00 27.07 -3.36
C GLU A 89 4.84 28.05 -3.15
N HIS A 90 4.92 28.94 -2.14
CA HIS A 90 3.82 29.82 -1.75
C HIS A 90 4.05 31.30 -2.07
N PHE A 91 5.29 31.73 -2.29
CA PHE A 91 5.63 33.14 -2.55
C PHE A 91 6.72 33.30 -3.63
N PRO A 92 6.53 32.74 -4.84
CA PRO A 92 7.57 32.71 -5.87
C PRO A 92 8.03 34.12 -6.33
N ASP A 93 7.16 35.13 -6.18
CA ASP A 93 7.45 36.51 -6.61
C ASP A 93 8.15 37.36 -5.53
N GLN A 94 8.24 36.86 -4.28
CA GLN A 94 8.91 37.60 -3.21
C GLN A 94 10.39 37.27 -3.13
N PRO A 95 11.27 38.25 -2.85
CA PRO A 95 12.68 37.99 -2.64
C PRO A 95 12.85 37.12 -1.38
N CYS A 96 13.41 35.91 -1.53
CA CYS A 96 13.67 35.03 -0.40
C CYS A 96 14.80 35.59 0.46
N ASP A 97 14.54 35.73 1.74
CA ASP A 97 15.52 36.08 2.78
C ASP A 97 16.24 34.85 3.37
N CYS A 98 15.99 33.66 2.81
CA CYS A 98 16.48 32.37 3.27
C CYS A 98 17.99 32.16 3.08
N GLY A 99 18.70 33.14 2.50
CA GLY A 99 20.15 33.09 2.28
C GLY A 99 20.64 32.07 1.23
N ASN A 100 19.73 31.29 0.65
CA ASN A 100 20.05 30.20 -0.29
C ASN A 100 19.17 30.23 -1.56
N CYS A 101 18.67 31.41 -1.95
CA CYS A 101 17.92 31.53 -3.20
C CYS A 101 18.87 31.65 -4.40
N PRO A 102 18.54 31.01 -5.53
CA PRO A 102 19.30 31.22 -6.76
C PRO A 102 19.24 32.71 -7.14
N PRO A 103 20.35 33.31 -7.60
CA PRO A 103 20.32 34.68 -8.09
C PRO A 103 19.27 34.77 -9.21
N LYS A 104 18.52 35.89 -9.25
CA LYS A 104 17.62 36.19 -10.37
C LYS A 104 18.46 36.24 -11.64
N GLU A 105 18.50 35.14 -12.40
CA GLU A 105 18.93 35.20 -13.79
C GLU A 105 17.94 36.09 -14.53
N THR A 106 18.49 37.17 -15.07
CA THR A 106 17.87 38.09 -16.01
C THR A 106 17.20 37.31 -17.14
N ARG A 107 15.87 37.41 -17.23
CA ARG A 107 15.13 37.11 -18.46
C ARG A 107 14.96 38.39 -19.26
#